data_AF-I4LS21-F1
#
_entry.id   AF-I4LS21-F1
#
_cell.length_a   1.000
_cell.length_b   1.000
_cell.length_c   1.000
_cell.angle_alpha   90.00
_cell.angle_beta   90.00
_cell.angle_gamma   90.00
#
_symmetry.space_group_name_H-M   'P 1'
#
loop_
_entity.id
_entity.type
_entity.pdbx_description
1 polymer ?
#
loop_
_entity_poly.entity_id
_entity_poly.type
_entity_poly.pdbx_seq_one_letter_code
_entity_poly.pdbx_strand_id
1 'polypeptide(L)'
;MTWEYADLSKAAKNAGGPEKFVDQLINAGKNAGHKEMLPLTFAALGVGVLGYACIQKLIQCLNKKSTSPEELESVKKRNNRQNQ
;
A
#
# COMPACT_ATOMS: atom_id res chain seq x y z
N MET A 1 5.97 28.25 26.21
CA MET A 1 4.66 27.61 26.42
C MET A 1 4.32 27.77 27.89
N THR A 2 3.49 28.75 28.24
CA THR A 2 2.94 28.82 29.59
C THR A 2 1.68 27.97 29.60
N TRP A 3 1.67 26.94 30.43
CA TRP A 3 0.53 26.04 30.56
C TRP A 3 -0.47 26.73 31.50
N GLU A 4 -1.44 27.43 30.92
CA GLU A 4 -2.43 28.19 31.69
C GLU A 4 -3.48 27.24 32.30
N TYR A 5 -3.21 26.82 33.54
CA TYR A 5 -4.08 25.92 34.31
C TYR A 5 -5.53 26.45 34.40
N ALA A 6 -5.71 27.78 34.43
CA ALA A 6 -7.03 28.41 34.46
C ALA A 6 -7.86 28.10 33.19
N ASP A 7 -7.22 28.08 32.03
CA ASP A 7 -7.89 27.76 30.77
C ASP A 7 -8.13 26.26 30.63
N LEU A 8 -7.23 25.43 31.15
CA LEU A 8 -7.41 23.98 31.20
C LEU A 8 -8.57 23.58 32.12
N SER A 9 -8.69 24.24 33.28
CA SER A 9 -9.79 24.02 34.22
C SER A 9 -11.14 24.45 33.63
N LYS A 10 -11.18 25.58 32.91
CA LYS A 10 -12.37 26.01 32.18
C LYS A 10 -12.74 25.05 31.05
N ALA A 11 -11.76 24.61 30.26
CA ALA A 11 -11.96 23.65 29.18
C ALA A 11 -12.46 22.30 29.72
N ALA A 12 -11.90 21.83 30.82
CA ALA A 12 -12.34 20.61 31.50
C ALA A 12 -13.77 20.75 32.04
N LYS A 13 -14.10 21.90 32.63
CA LYS A 13 -15.48 22.18 33.09
C LYS A 13 -16.47 22.21 31.94
N ASN A 14 -16.12 22.82 30.81
CA ASN A 14 -16.97 22.89 29.61
C ASN A 14 -17.13 21.52 28.93
N ALA A 15 -16.12 20.66 28.99
CA ALA A 15 -16.16 19.30 28.48
C ALA A 15 -16.97 18.32 29.37
N GLY A 16 -17.49 18.78 30.51
CA GLY A 16 -18.27 17.94 31.44
C GLY A 16 -17.45 17.29 32.55
N GLY A 17 -16.23 17.76 32.78
CA GLY A 17 -15.32 17.27 33.81
C GLY A 17 -13.96 16.85 33.26
N PRO A 18 -12.96 16.68 34.14
CA PRO A 18 -11.59 16.34 33.74
C PRO A 18 -11.51 15.00 33.00
N GLU A 19 -12.30 13.99 33.38
CA GLU A 19 -12.32 12.69 32.70
C GLU A 19 -12.78 12.81 31.25
N LYS A 20 -13.87 13.55 31.01
CA LYS A 20 -14.41 13.76 29.66
C LYS A 20 -13.51 14.61 28.78
N PHE A 21 -12.82 15.58 29.37
CA PHE A 21 -11.81 16.36 28.66
C PHE A 21 -10.63 15.51 28.21
N VAL A 22 -10.13 14.63 29.09
CA VAL A 22 -9.06 13.69 28.75
C VAL A 22 -9.52 12.70 27.67
N ASP A 23 -10.74 12.15 27.76
CA ASP A 23 -11.31 11.29 26.72
C ASP A 23 -11.39 12.00 25.36
N GLN A 24 -11.81 13.27 25.35
CA GLN A 24 -11.85 14.08 24.12
C GLN A 24 -10.46 14.29 23.54
N LEU A 25 -9.46 14.58 24.37
CA LEU A 25 -8.06 14.71 23.96
C LEU A 25 -7.50 13.42 23.36
N ILE A 26 -7.75 12.27 24.01
CA ILE A 26 -7.33 10.96 23.51
C ILE A 26 -7.98 10.66 22.17
N ASN A 27 -9.29 10.91 22.03
CA ASN A 27 -10.00 10.68 20.77
C ASN A 27 -9.54 11.64 19.67
N ALA A 28 -9.27 12.90 19.99
CA ALA A 28 -8.71 13.86 19.05
C ALA A 28 -7.33 13.41 18.56
N GLY A 29 -6.46 12.95 19.47
CA GLY A 29 -5.16 12.39 19.12
C GLY A 29 -5.26 11.13 18.24
N LYS A 30 -6.15 10.20 18.57
CA LYS A 30 -6.42 9.00 17.75
C LYS A 30 -6.88 9.36 16.34
N ASN A 31 -7.81 10.30 16.21
CA ASN A 31 -8.31 10.72 14.91
C ASN A 31 -7.25 11.46 14.09
N ALA A 32 -6.42 12.29 14.72
CA ALA A 32 -5.30 12.95 14.06
C ALA A 32 -4.29 11.91 13.53
N GLY A 33 -3.83 10.99 14.37
CA GLY A 33 -2.89 9.94 13.96
C GLY A 33 -3.44 9.03 12.86
N HIS A 34 -4.73 8.71 12.91
CA HIS A 34 -5.37 7.91 11.85
C HIS A 34 -5.39 8.64 10.50
N LYS A 35 -5.65 9.96 10.52
CA LYS A 35 -5.61 10.82 9.32
C LYS A 35 -4.21 10.99 8.75
N GLU A 36 -3.21 11.08 9.61
CA GLU A 36 -1.80 11.18 9.17
C GLU A 36 -1.27 9.85 8.61
N MET A 37 -1.80 8.71 9.05
CA MET A 37 -1.43 7.39 8.51
C MET A 37 -2.11 7.02 7.18
N LEU A 38 -3.23 7.67 6.82
CA LEU A 38 -3.96 7.43 5.57
C LEU A 38 -3.07 7.59 4.32
N PRO A 39 -2.31 8.69 4.14
CA PRO A 39 -1.41 8.85 2.99
C PRO A 39 -0.37 7.72 2.86
N LEU A 40 0.22 7.29 3.99
CA LEU A 40 1.24 6.25 4.01
C LEU A 40 0.67 4.87 3.62
N THR A 41 -0.54 4.56 4.10
CA THR A 41 -1.22 3.29 3.74
C THR A 41 -1.61 3.26 2.27
N PHE A 42 -2.10 4.36 1.70
CA PHE A 42 -2.37 4.44 0.25
C PHE A 42 -1.09 4.36 -0.59
N ALA A 43 0.00 5.00 -0.14
CA ALA A 43 1.28 4.90 -0.82
C ALA A 43 1.79 3.45 -0.86
N ALA A 44 1.71 2.73 0.26
CA ALA A 44 2.10 1.32 0.34
C ALA A 44 1.27 0.42 -0.60
N LEU A 45 -0.04 0.64 -0.67
CA LEU A 45 -0.92 -0.07 -1.61
C LEU A 45 -0.58 0.25 -3.07
N GLY A 46 -0.28 1.51 -3.38
CA GLY A 46 0.11 1.93 -4.73
C GLY A 46 1.38 1.24 -5.24
N VAL A 47 2.40 1.12 -4.37
CA VAL A 47 3.65 0.41 -4.70
C VAL A 47 3.39 -1.08 -4.94
N GLY A 48 2.51 -1.70 -4.15
CA GLY A 48 2.13 -3.11 -4.32
C GLY A 48 1.51 -3.40 -5.70
N VAL A 49 0.58 -2.55 -6.15
CA VAL A 49 -0.08 -2.71 -7.46
C VAL A 49 0.91 -2.52 -8.60
N LEU A 50 1.78 -1.51 -8.52
CA LEU A 50 2.85 -1.27 -9.51
C LEU A 50 3.82 -2.46 -9.60
N GLY A 51 4.25 -2.99 -8.46
CA GLY A 51 5.11 -4.16 -8.39
C GLY A 51 4.47 -5.39 -9.05
N TYR A 52 3.20 -5.67 -8.73
CA TYR A 52 2.46 -6.78 -9.33
C TYR A 52 2.35 -6.65 -10.85
N ALA A 53 2.02 -5.46 -11.36
CA ALA A 53 1.91 -5.20 -12.80
C ALA A 53 3.25 -5.39 -13.53
N CYS A 54 4.36 -4.94 -12.95
CA CYS A 54 5.71 -5.14 -13.50
C CYS A 54 6.07 -6.63 -13.57
N ILE A 55 5.79 -7.39 -12.51
CA ILE A 55 6.06 -8.84 -12.46
C ILE A 55 5.25 -9.56 -13.54
N GLN A 56 3.96 -9.24 -13.69
CA GLN A 56 3.10 -9.81 -14.72
C GLN A 56 3.62 -9.54 -16.14
N LYS A 57 4.07 -8.30 -16.42
CA LYS A 57 4.64 -7.95 -17.73
C LYS A 57 5.94 -8.69 -18.02
N LEU A 58 6.81 -8.85 -17.02
CA LEU A 58 8.04 -9.64 -17.15
C LEU A 58 7.74 -11.11 -17.45
N ILE A 59 6.78 -11.70 -16.73
CA ILE A 59 6.35 -13.09 -16.97
C ILE A 59 5.79 -13.23 -18.39
N GLN A 60 4.95 -12.30 -18.85
CA GLN A 60 4.41 -12.33 -20.23
C GLN A 60 5.51 -12.19 -21.28
N CYS A 61 6.50 -11.31 -21.09
CA CYS A 61 7.62 -11.16 -22.00
C CYS A 61 8.51 -12.42 -22.05
N LEU A 62 8.80 -13.02 -20.90
CA LEU A 62 9.55 -14.29 -20.86
C LEU A 62 8.78 -15.42 -21.53
N ASN A 63 7.47 -15.52 -21.27
CA ASN A 63 6.63 -16.57 -21.83
C ASN A 63 6.44 -16.43 -23.36
N LYS A 64 6.30 -15.19 -23.87
CA LYS A 64 6.34 -14.92 -25.32
C LYS A 64 7.68 -15.31 -25.96
N LYS A 65 8.79 -15.19 -25.23
CA LYS A 65 10.13 -15.55 -25.73
C LYS A 65 10.35 -17.06 -25.76
N SER A 66 9.77 -17.82 -24.84
CA SER A 66 9.75 -19.29 -24.86
C SER A 66 8.74 -19.88 -25.84
N THR A 67 7.67 -19.14 -26.15
CA THR A 67 6.63 -19.52 -27.13
C THR A 67 6.78 -18.70 -28.42
N SER A 68 8.00 -18.40 -28.87
CA SER A 68 8.17 -17.95 -30.26
C SER A 68 7.93 -19.16 -31.16
N PRO A 69 6.81 -19.22 -31.91
CA PRO A 69 6.47 -20.39 -32.74
C PRO A 69 7.50 -20.63 -33.85
N GLU A 70 8.28 -19.61 -34.22
CA GLU A 70 9.27 -19.66 -35.30
C GLU A 70 10.48 -20.55 -34.96
N GLU A 71 10.93 -20.52 -33.69
CA GLU A 71 12.03 -21.35 -33.20
C GLU A 71 11.56 -22.80 -32.94
N LEU A 72 10.35 -22.98 -32.42
CA LEU A 72 9.78 -24.31 -32.16
C LEU A 72 9.42 -25.06 -33.45
N GLU A 73 8.91 -24.37 -34.48
CA GLU A 73 8.61 -24.98 -35.77
C GLU A 73 9.87 -25.35 -36.55
N SER A 74 10.92 -24.52 -36.50
CA SER A 74 12.20 -24.83 -37.14
C SER A 74 12.92 -25.99 -36.44
N VAL A 75 12.88 -26.05 -35.11
CA VAL A 75 13.40 -27.19 -34.32
C VAL A 75 12.59 -28.46 -34.58
N LYS A 76 11.24 -28.39 -34.64
CA LYS A 76 10.39 -29.55 -34.93
C LYS A 76 10.57 -30.07 -36.36
N LYS A 77 10.71 -29.18 -37.36
CA LYS A 77 11.04 -29.55 -38.75
C LYS A 77 12.44 -30.12 -38.90
N ARG A 78 13.41 -29.69 -38.10
CA ARG A 78 14.78 -30.23 -38.10
C ARG A 78 14.82 -31.63 -37.46
N ASN A 79 14.09 -31.83 -36.35
CA ASN A 79 14.03 -33.12 -35.67
C ASN A 79 13.28 -34.19 -36.50
N ASN A 80 12.19 -33.81 -37.17
CA ASN A 80 11.44 -34.72 -38.06
C ASN A 80 12.24 -35.13 -39.32
N ARG A 81 13.24 -34.34 -39.73
CA ARG A 81 14.15 -34.68 -40.85
C ARG A 81 15.33 -35.57 -40.45
N GLN A 82 15.67 -35.66 -39.16
CA GLN A 82 16.71 -36.57 -38.68
C GLN A 82 16.19 -37.96 -38.34
N ASN A 83 14.86 -38.14 -38.32
CA ASN A 83 14.19 -39.39 -37.97
C ASN A 83 13.53 -40.08 -39.18
N GLN A 84 13.85 -39.61 -40.40
CA GLN A 84 13.63 -40.30 -41.68
C GLN A 84 14.99 -40.75 -42.23
#